data_AF-A0A7X8WVS6-F1
#
_entry.id   AF-A0A7X8WVS6-F1
#
_cell.length_a   1.000
_cell.length_b   1.000
_cell.length_c   1.000
_cell.angle_alpha   90.00
_cell.angle_beta   90.00
_cell.angle_gamma   90.00
#
_symmetry.space_group_name_H-M   'P 1'
#
loop_
_entity.id
_entity.type
_entity.pdbx_description
1 polymer ?
#
loop_
_entity_poly.entity_id
_entity_poly.type
_entity_poly.pdbx_seq_one_letter_code
_entity_poly.pdbx_strand_id
1 'polypeptide(L)'
;KDWREIGYAPRKVNAKIFRRYRAACDRFFNAKNDFYQSIRGELEENLQKKIELCERAEAMKDSEDWRETTPKMIAIQHEWKEIGMVPRRNASRIWRRFIAACDHFFEQKKVHTKSIREKEAENLKLKTEVTDKIKNIDTSLPAEEAVEILKELMDEWHSIGFVPFRDKDRSYNELTKAVDAQYSRLNIDKSERKLDSFKSNISEMTKSDHSRGQVFHERNKLMRQFERIKSELQTYENNIGFLTTSSKKGNTLLDDLHNKVEQNKAELELIVKKIEAIDENIED
;
A
#
# COMPACT_ATOMS: atom_id res chain seq x y z
N LYS A 1 53.47 50.87 12.55
CA LYS A 1 53.61 52.35 12.53
C LYS A 1 54.95 52.76 11.92
N ASP A 2 55.85 51.80 11.68
CA ASP A 2 57.29 52.05 11.50
C ASP A 2 57.72 52.36 10.06
N TRP A 3 56.83 52.22 9.07
CA TRP A 3 57.16 52.52 7.67
C TRP A 3 57.18 54.03 7.36
N ARG A 4 56.54 54.85 8.21
CA ARG A 4 56.45 56.31 8.03
C ARG A 4 57.69 57.06 8.52
N GLU A 5 58.56 56.40 9.30
CA GLU A 5 59.81 56.97 9.85
C GLU A 5 61.04 56.64 8.98
N ILE A 6 60.87 55.79 7.97
CA ILE A 6 61.92 55.42 7.02
C ILE A 6 62.05 56.53 5.98
N GLY A 7 63.20 57.20 5.91
CA GLY A 7 63.45 58.30 4.97
C GLY A 7 63.35 57.90 3.48
N TYR A 8 63.50 58.88 2.59
CA TYR A 8 63.35 58.67 1.14
C TYR A 8 64.40 57.69 0.58
N ALA A 9 63.94 56.72 -0.21
CA ALA A 9 64.83 55.85 -0.98
C ALA A 9 65.66 56.67 -2.00
N PRO A 10 66.93 56.33 -2.27
CA PRO A 10 67.75 57.06 -3.23
C PRO A 10 67.06 57.15 -4.60
N ARG A 11 67.10 58.34 -5.24
CA ARG A 11 66.38 58.63 -6.49
C ARG A 11 66.61 57.60 -7.61
N LYS A 12 67.81 57.01 -7.69
CA LYS A 12 68.17 55.96 -8.67
C LYS A 12 67.43 54.63 -8.48
N VAL A 13 67.05 54.26 -7.24
CA VAL A 13 66.37 52.99 -6.94
C VAL A 13 64.86 53.14 -6.70
N ASN A 14 64.40 54.37 -6.43
CA ASN A 14 63.00 54.67 -6.14
C ASN A 14 62.05 54.18 -7.25
N ALA A 15 62.38 54.43 -8.52
CA ALA A 15 61.57 53.96 -9.65
C ALA A 15 61.46 52.42 -9.72
N LYS A 16 62.54 51.70 -9.38
CA LYS A 16 62.56 50.22 -9.35
C LYS A 16 61.74 49.67 -8.18
N ILE A 17 61.85 50.29 -6.99
CA ILE A 17 61.07 49.92 -5.80
C ILE A 17 59.59 50.19 -6.03
N PHE A 18 59.23 51.37 -6.55
CA PHE A 18 57.86 51.74 -6.87
C PHE A 18 57.25 50.79 -7.91
N ARG A 19 58.00 50.43 -8.96
CA ARG A 19 57.53 49.45 -9.97
C ARG A 19 57.26 48.08 -9.36
N ARG A 20 58.13 47.58 -8.47
CA ARG A 20 57.93 46.32 -7.75
C ARG A 20 56.71 46.37 -6.84
N TYR A 21 56.54 47.47 -6.11
CA TYR A 21 55.39 47.70 -5.24
C TYR A 21 54.09 47.74 -6.03
N ARG A 22 54.01 48.55 -7.10
CA ARG A 22 52.86 48.60 -8.02
C ARG A 22 52.53 47.23 -8.58
N ALA A 23 53.50 46.51 -9.12
CA ALA A 23 53.27 45.17 -9.67
C ALA A 23 52.74 44.18 -8.61
N ALA A 24 53.22 44.26 -7.36
CA ALA A 24 52.71 43.43 -6.27
C ALA A 24 51.27 43.83 -5.86
N CYS A 25 50.98 45.13 -5.78
CA CYS A 25 49.64 45.64 -5.52
C CYS A 25 48.67 45.26 -6.63
N ASP A 26 49.03 45.47 -7.90
CA ASP A 26 48.20 45.13 -9.06
C ASP A 26 47.90 43.63 -9.07
N ARG A 27 48.89 42.77 -8.84
CA ARG A 27 48.68 41.32 -8.71
C ARG A 27 47.69 40.98 -7.59
N PHE A 28 47.84 41.59 -6.42
CA PHE A 28 46.94 41.34 -5.28
C PHE A 28 45.52 41.84 -5.56
N PHE A 29 45.37 43.07 -6.05
CA PHE A 29 44.05 43.66 -6.29
C PHE A 29 43.32 43.00 -7.45
N ASN A 30 44.03 42.58 -8.50
CA ASN A 30 43.45 41.77 -9.57
C ASN A 30 42.94 40.43 -9.02
N ALA A 31 43.78 39.67 -8.31
CA ALA A 31 43.37 38.40 -7.70
C ALA A 31 42.20 38.57 -6.71
N LYS A 32 42.20 39.65 -5.92
CA LYS A 32 41.11 39.98 -5.00
C LYS A 32 39.82 40.28 -5.75
N ASN A 33 39.90 41.08 -6.82
CA ASN A 33 38.75 41.40 -7.66
C ASN A 33 38.18 40.13 -8.31
N ASP A 34 39.03 39.29 -8.89
CA ASP A 34 38.63 38.04 -9.54
C ASP A 34 37.94 37.10 -8.54
N PHE A 35 38.46 36.98 -7.32
CA PHE A 35 37.83 36.21 -6.24
C PHE A 35 36.45 36.72 -5.83
N TYR A 36 36.28 38.04 -5.69
CA TYR A 36 34.96 38.60 -5.38
C TYR A 36 33.99 38.50 -6.55
N GLN A 37 34.48 38.59 -7.79
CA GLN A 37 33.68 38.37 -8.99
C GLN A 37 33.22 36.91 -9.08
N SER A 38 34.09 35.94 -8.80
CA SER A 38 33.73 34.52 -8.82
C SER A 38 32.69 34.20 -7.74
N ILE A 39 32.87 34.68 -6.51
CA ILE A 39 31.88 34.52 -5.44
C ILE A 39 30.55 35.15 -5.83
N ARG A 40 30.56 36.37 -6.40
CA ARG A 40 29.33 37.02 -6.82
C ARG A 40 28.61 36.21 -7.91
N GLY A 41 29.36 35.65 -8.86
CA GLY A 41 28.82 34.75 -9.88
C GLY A 41 28.17 33.51 -9.27
N GLU A 42 28.88 32.82 -8.37
CA GLU A 42 28.37 31.63 -7.69
C GLU A 42 27.11 31.91 -6.87
N LEU A 43 27.08 33.01 -6.12
CA LEU A 43 25.90 33.41 -5.35
C LEU A 43 24.69 33.69 -6.26
N GLU A 44 24.89 34.32 -7.42
CA GLU A 44 23.83 34.60 -8.39
C GLU A 44 23.34 33.32 -9.09
N GLU A 45 24.24 32.38 -9.39
CA GLU A 45 23.87 31.07 -9.93
C GLU A 45 23.04 30.27 -8.92
N ASN A 46 23.49 30.23 -7.65
CA ASN A 46 22.74 29.60 -6.57
C ASN A 46 21.37 30.27 -6.34
N LEU A 47 21.31 31.59 -6.51
CA LEU A 47 20.07 32.35 -6.43
C LEU A 47 19.07 31.90 -7.49
N GLN A 48 19.53 31.78 -8.74
CA GLN A 48 18.71 31.35 -9.86
C GLN A 48 18.19 29.92 -9.67
N LYS A 49 19.06 28.99 -9.27
CA LYS A 49 18.67 27.60 -8.94
C LYS A 49 17.61 27.56 -7.83
N LYS A 50 17.75 28.36 -6.77
CA LYS A 50 16.74 28.42 -5.69
C LYS A 50 15.42 29.06 -6.14
N ILE A 51 15.45 29.98 -7.10
CA ILE A 51 14.23 30.55 -7.70
C ILE A 51 13.48 29.46 -8.50
N GLU A 52 14.19 28.68 -9.31
CA GLU A 52 13.60 27.57 -10.08
C GLU A 52 12.98 26.51 -9.17
N LEU A 53 13.61 26.19 -8.04
CA LEU A 53 13.04 25.30 -7.03
C LEU A 53 11.75 25.86 -6.41
N CYS A 54 11.70 27.17 -6.13
CA CYS A 54 10.48 27.81 -5.66
C CYS A 54 9.36 27.68 -6.69
N GLU A 55 9.63 27.95 -7.96
CA GLU A 55 8.63 27.87 -9.03
C GLU A 55 8.11 26.44 -9.22
N ARG A 56 9.00 25.44 -9.18
CA ARG A 56 8.62 24.01 -9.20
C ARG A 56 7.75 23.65 -7.99
N ALA A 57 8.12 24.09 -6.78
CA ALA A 57 7.34 23.83 -5.57
C ALA A 57 5.96 24.49 -5.63
N GLU A 58 5.89 25.74 -6.10
CA GLU A 58 4.64 26.48 -6.24
C GLU A 58 3.70 25.87 -7.27
N ALA A 59 4.22 25.39 -8.40
CA ALA A 59 3.42 24.72 -9.44
C ALA A 59 2.75 23.44 -8.94
N MET A 60 3.33 22.78 -7.92
CA MET A 60 2.85 21.51 -7.39
C MET A 60 2.12 21.64 -6.04
N LYS A 61 2.07 22.84 -5.45
CA LYS A 61 1.58 23.03 -4.07
C LYS A 61 0.10 22.65 -3.90
N ASP A 62 -0.70 22.82 -4.95
CA ASP A 62 -2.15 22.57 -4.97
C ASP A 62 -2.50 21.21 -5.61
N SER A 63 -1.50 20.38 -5.92
CA SER A 63 -1.72 19.05 -6.49
C SER A 63 -2.31 18.09 -5.46
N GLU A 64 -3.40 17.42 -5.83
CA GLU A 64 -4.04 16.37 -5.02
C GLU A 64 -3.51 14.96 -5.33
N ASP A 65 -2.62 14.82 -6.33
CA ASP A 65 -1.90 13.57 -6.56
C ASP A 65 -0.79 13.41 -5.52
N TRP A 66 -1.20 13.00 -4.31
CA TRP A 66 -0.30 12.83 -3.19
C TRP A 66 0.78 11.78 -3.45
N ARG A 67 0.49 10.76 -4.27
CA ARG A 67 1.41 9.63 -4.50
C ARG A 67 2.57 10.06 -5.38
N GLU A 68 2.30 10.82 -6.44
CA GLU A 68 3.34 11.33 -7.32
C GLU A 68 4.01 12.60 -6.81
N THR A 69 3.23 13.51 -6.21
CA THR A 69 3.73 14.85 -5.86
C THR A 69 4.57 14.85 -4.59
N THR A 70 4.26 13.98 -3.62
CA THR A 70 5.05 13.86 -2.37
C THR A 70 6.54 13.62 -2.63
N PRO A 71 6.96 12.57 -3.39
CA PRO A 71 8.37 12.33 -3.62
C PRO A 71 9.05 13.46 -4.40
N LYS A 72 8.34 14.10 -5.34
CA LYS A 72 8.83 15.28 -6.07
C LYS A 72 9.07 16.46 -5.13
N MET A 73 8.16 16.74 -4.21
CA MET A 73 8.31 17.81 -3.21
C MET A 73 9.47 17.54 -2.23
N ILE A 74 9.65 16.29 -1.80
CA ILE A 74 10.79 15.88 -0.96
C ILE A 74 12.11 16.03 -1.71
N ALA A 75 12.16 15.64 -2.98
CA ALA A 75 13.34 15.82 -3.83
C ALA A 75 13.72 17.30 -3.95
N ILE A 76 12.74 18.18 -4.16
CA ILE A 76 12.97 19.63 -4.18
C ILE A 76 13.53 20.14 -2.83
N GLN A 77 13.02 19.67 -1.69
CA GLN A 77 13.57 20.03 -0.38
C GLN A 77 15.01 19.55 -0.19
N HIS A 78 15.37 18.40 -0.79
CA HIS A 78 16.74 17.91 -0.81
C HIS A 78 17.62 18.79 -1.71
N GLU A 79 17.22 19.02 -2.96
CA GLU A 79 17.90 19.91 -3.92
C GLU A 79 18.15 21.30 -3.31
N TRP A 80 17.19 21.83 -2.55
CA TRP A 80 17.32 23.13 -1.87
C TRP A 80 18.48 23.17 -0.87
N LYS A 81 18.70 22.08 -0.13
CA LYS A 81 19.77 21.97 0.89
C LYS A 81 21.15 21.82 0.26
N GLU A 82 21.22 21.19 -0.91
CA GLU A 82 22.47 21.02 -1.67
C GLU A 82 22.95 22.33 -2.29
N ILE A 83 22.02 23.25 -2.64
CA ILE A 83 22.41 24.55 -3.18
C ILE A 83 23.00 25.43 -2.08
N GLY A 84 24.20 25.94 -2.34
CA GLY A 84 24.96 26.81 -1.45
C GLY A 84 24.32 28.16 -1.12
N MET A 85 25.16 29.08 -0.67
CA MET A 85 24.71 30.40 -0.21
C MET A 85 24.17 31.23 -1.38
N VAL A 86 23.27 32.16 -1.04
CA VAL A 86 22.70 33.14 -1.99
C VAL A 86 22.93 34.56 -1.47
N PRO A 87 22.76 35.62 -2.29
CA PRO A 87 22.91 37.00 -1.85
C PRO A 87 22.03 37.29 -0.63
N ARG A 88 22.63 37.86 0.42
CA ARG A 88 21.96 38.13 1.71
C ARG A 88 20.62 38.86 1.57
N ARG A 89 20.51 39.78 0.61
CA ARG A 89 19.30 40.55 0.32
C ARG A 89 18.10 39.66 -0.09
N ASN A 90 18.38 38.52 -0.74
CA ASN A 90 17.35 37.66 -1.34
C ASN A 90 17.09 36.41 -0.49
N ALA A 91 18.04 36.01 0.34
CA ALA A 91 17.99 34.78 1.14
C ALA A 91 16.67 34.61 1.91
N SER A 92 16.27 35.62 2.70
CA SER A 92 15.06 35.54 3.53
C SER A 92 13.76 35.53 2.72
N ARG A 93 13.73 36.23 1.59
CA ARG A 93 12.55 36.29 0.72
C ARG A 93 12.31 34.93 0.04
N ILE A 94 13.36 34.35 -0.52
CA ILE A 94 13.24 33.10 -1.26
C ILE A 94 13.02 31.93 -0.32
N TRP A 95 13.68 31.93 0.85
CA TRP A 95 13.40 30.92 1.88
C TRP A 95 11.94 30.91 2.31
N ARG A 96 11.35 32.09 2.59
CA ARG A 96 9.93 32.18 2.95
C ARG A 96 9.02 31.71 1.82
N ARG A 97 9.32 32.09 0.58
CA ARG A 97 8.58 31.65 -0.62
C ARG A 97 8.59 30.12 -0.74
N PHE A 98 9.78 29.53 -0.59
CA PHE A 98 9.98 28.08 -0.66
C PHE A 98 9.21 27.33 0.42
N ILE A 99 9.40 27.71 1.69
CA ILE A 99 8.74 27.06 2.81
C ILE A 99 7.23 27.21 2.76
N ALA A 100 6.72 28.38 2.38
CA ALA A 100 5.27 28.57 2.26
C ALA A 100 4.64 27.59 1.24
N ALA A 101 5.30 27.34 0.10
CA ALA A 101 4.82 26.38 -0.88
C ALA A 101 4.86 24.93 -0.36
N CYS A 102 5.96 24.54 0.28
CA CYS A 102 6.10 23.20 0.86
C CYS A 102 5.10 22.96 2.01
N ASP A 103 5.00 23.89 2.96
CA ASP A 103 4.14 23.77 4.13
C ASP A 103 2.67 23.68 3.72
N HIS A 104 2.26 24.48 2.74
CA HIS A 104 0.90 24.42 2.17
C HIS A 104 0.58 23.01 1.65
N PHE A 105 1.44 22.45 0.81
CA PHE A 105 1.24 21.10 0.26
C PHE A 105 1.14 20.03 1.36
N PHE A 106 2.06 20.05 2.33
CA PHE A 106 2.08 19.03 3.38
C PHE A 106 0.94 19.18 4.39
N GLU A 107 0.49 20.40 4.68
CA GLU A 107 -0.68 20.60 5.53
C GLU A 107 -1.96 20.13 4.82
N GLN A 108 -2.12 20.40 3.52
CA GLN A 108 -3.26 19.89 2.75
C GLN A 108 -3.27 18.36 2.72
N LYS A 109 -2.12 17.73 2.48
CA LYS A 109 -1.99 16.27 2.53
C LYS A 109 -2.38 15.70 3.89
N LYS A 110 -1.96 16.37 4.96
CA LYS A 110 -2.24 15.97 6.34
C LYS A 110 -3.74 16.07 6.65
N VAL A 111 -4.40 17.15 6.23
CA VAL A 111 -5.86 17.32 6.36
C VAL A 111 -6.59 16.21 5.59
N HIS A 112 -6.20 15.95 4.34
CA HIS A 112 -6.79 14.88 3.53
C HIS A 112 -6.61 13.51 4.18
N THR A 113 -5.41 13.18 4.63
CA THR A 113 -5.11 11.90 5.29
C THR A 113 -5.86 11.76 6.62
N LYS A 114 -6.05 12.86 7.36
CA LYS A 114 -6.84 12.87 8.60
C LYS A 114 -8.31 12.54 8.32
N SER A 115 -8.91 13.18 7.31
CA SER A 115 -10.30 12.92 6.93
C SER A 115 -10.52 11.45 6.51
N ILE A 116 -9.59 10.88 5.74
CA ILE A 116 -9.64 9.45 5.37
C ILE A 116 -9.60 8.57 6.63
N ARG A 117 -8.66 8.82 7.54
CA ARG A 117 -8.54 8.03 8.78
C ARG A 117 -9.77 8.11 9.67
N GLU A 118 -10.42 9.27 9.74
CA GLU A 118 -11.66 9.45 10.48
C GLU A 118 -12.79 8.60 9.87
N LYS A 119 -12.96 8.65 8.54
CA LYS A 119 -13.91 7.80 7.81
C LYS A 119 -13.63 6.31 7.99
N GLU A 120 -12.37 5.90 7.89
CA GLU A 120 -11.97 4.50 8.11
C GLU A 120 -12.28 4.05 9.54
N ALA A 121 -12.03 4.90 10.55
CA ALA A 121 -12.33 4.60 11.94
C ALA A 121 -13.85 4.51 12.19
N GLU A 122 -14.66 5.35 11.54
CA GLU A 122 -16.12 5.27 11.57
C GLU A 122 -16.62 3.98 10.90
N ASN A 123 -16.11 3.66 9.71
CA ASN A 123 -16.42 2.41 9.02
C ASN A 123 -16.07 1.18 9.88
N LEU A 124 -14.96 1.22 10.62
CA LEU A 124 -14.60 0.13 11.53
C LEU A 124 -15.65 -0.05 12.63
N LYS A 125 -16.15 1.03 13.22
CA LYS A 125 -17.22 0.96 14.23
C LYS A 125 -18.50 0.35 13.64
N LEU A 126 -18.94 0.85 12.49
CA LEU A 126 -20.14 0.33 11.81
C LEU A 126 -19.99 -1.15 11.46
N LYS A 127 -18.83 -1.58 10.96
CA LYS A 127 -18.56 -2.99 10.68
C LYS A 127 -18.57 -3.85 11.94
N THR A 128 -18.04 -3.35 13.05
CA THR A 128 -18.12 -4.05 14.35
C THR A 128 -19.57 -4.16 14.82
N GLU A 129 -20.37 -3.09 14.73
CA GLU A 129 -21.79 -3.10 15.09
C GLU A 129 -22.59 -4.12 14.27
N VAL A 130 -22.40 -4.15 12.94
CA VAL A 130 -23.04 -5.15 12.07
C VAL A 130 -22.58 -6.56 12.43
N THR A 131 -21.29 -6.75 12.72
CA THR A 131 -20.77 -8.06 13.16
C THR A 131 -21.40 -8.50 14.49
N ASP A 132 -21.65 -7.57 15.40
CA ASP A 132 -22.31 -7.86 16.67
C ASP A 132 -23.81 -8.11 16.50
N LYS A 133 -24.49 -7.44 15.55
CA LYS A 133 -25.86 -7.80 15.13
C LYS A 133 -25.90 -9.25 14.63
N ILE A 134 -24.94 -9.66 13.79
CA ILE A 134 -24.84 -11.04 13.28
C ILE A 134 -24.66 -12.05 14.43
N LYS A 135 -23.80 -11.75 15.41
CA LYS A 135 -23.63 -12.62 16.59
C LYS A 135 -24.90 -12.76 17.42
N ASN A 136 -25.71 -11.71 17.48
CA ASN A 136 -26.91 -11.62 18.31
C ASN A 136 -28.22 -11.86 17.53
N ILE A 137 -28.18 -12.46 16.34
CA ILE A 137 -29.39 -12.90 15.64
C ILE A 137 -30.19 -13.82 16.56
N ASP A 138 -31.48 -13.55 16.69
CA ASP A 138 -32.38 -14.25 17.60
C ASP A 138 -32.36 -15.76 17.31
N THR A 139 -32.13 -16.53 18.37
CA THR A 139 -31.99 -17.98 18.28
C THR A 139 -33.31 -18.71 18.13
N SER A 140 -34.43 -18.03 18.36
CA SER A 140 -35.78 -18.55 18.22
C SER A 140 -36.35 -18.45 16.80
N LEU A 141 -35.69 -17.70 15.90
CA LEU A 141 -36.13 -17.53 14.52
C LEU A 141 -36.02 -18.83 13.70
N PRO A 142 -36.96 -19.06 12.77
CA PRO A 142 -36.84 -20.10 11.75
C PRO A 142 -35.55 -19.93 10.93
N ALA A 143 -35.01 -21.04 10.41
CA ALA A 143 -33.76 -21.03 9.65
C ALA A 143 -33.83 -20.14 8.40
N GLU A 144 -34.98 -20.11 7.72
CA GLU A 144 -35.17 -19.33 6.49
C GLU A 144 -35.11 -17.81 6.77
N GLU A 145 -35.86 -17.33 7.77
CA GLU A 145 -35.84 -15.92 8.19
C GLU A 145 -34.46 -15.50 8.75
N ALA A 146 -33.80 -16.37 9.51
CA ALA A 146 -32.47 -16.10 10.05
C ALA A 146 -31.40 -16.00 8.95
N VAL A 147 -31.52 -16.77 7.87
CA VAL A 147 -30.61 -16.71 6.71
C VAL A 147 -30.83 -15.44 5.90
N GLU A 148 -32.07 -15.01 5.72
CA GLU A 148 -32.39 -13.76 5.01
C GLU A 148 -31.79 -12.55 5.74
N ILE A 149 -32.00 -12.45 7.07
CA ILE A 149 -31.39 -11.41 7.92
C ILE A 149 -29.86 -11.47 7.86
N LEU A 150 -29.28 -12.67 7.87
CA LEU A 150 -27.83 -12.84 7.80
C LEU A 150 -27.26 -12.33 6.47
N LYS A 151 -27.98 -12.56 5.36
CA LYS A 151 -27.61 -12.06 4.03
C LYS A 151 -27.69 -10.54 3.97
N GLU A 152 -28.77 -9.94 4.47
CA GLU A 152 -28.91 -8.47 4.54
C GLU A 152 -27.79 -7.82 5.35
N LEU A 153 -27.46 -8.38 6.53
CA LEU A 153 -26.38 -7.87 7.36
C LEU A 153 -25.00 -8.05 6.71
N MET A 154 -24.78 -9.14 5.96
CA MET A 154 -23.56 -9.31 5.18
C MET A 154 -23.46 -8.26 4.07
N ASP A 155 -24.55 -7.99 3.36
CA ASP A 155 -24.59 -6.97 2.32
C ASP A 155 -24.36 -5.57 2.92
N GLU A 156 -24.96 -5.26 4.08
CA GLU A 156 -24.67 -4.04 4.86
C GLU A 156 -23.18 -3.95 5.18
N TRP A 157 -22.57 -5.03 5.71
CA TRP A 157 -21.15 -5.06 6.06
C TRP A 157 -20.21 -4.84 4.86
N HIS A 158 -20.55 -5.41 3.70
CA HIS A 158 -19.79 -5.25 2.46
C HIS A 158 -19.98 -3.89 1.81
N SER A 159 -21.16 -3.27 1.98
CA SER A 159 -21.44 -1.91 1.52
C SER A 159 -20.68 -0.85 2.33
N ILE A 160 -20.37 -1.12 3.60
CA ILE A 160 -19.53 -0.25 4.42
C ILE A 160 -18.11 -0.24 3.83
N GLY A 161 -17.59 0.96 3.60
CA GLY A 161 -16.31 1.18 2.92
C GLY A 161 -15.07 0.63 3.65
N PHE A 162 -13.91 1.17 3.30
CA PHE A 162 -12.64 0.69 3.84
C PHE A 162 -12.48 0.97 5.33
N VAL A 163 -11.80 0.05 6.02
CA VAL A 163 -11.38 0.17 7.41
C VAL A 163 -9.86 0.37 7.48
N PRO A 164 -9.30 0.78 8.63
CA PRO A 164 -7.86 0.97 8.75
C PRO A 164 -7.14 -0.32 8.39
N PHE A 165 -6.07 -0.20 7.59
CA PHE A 165 -5.37 -1.37 7.02
C PHE A 165 -4.98 -2.42 8.07
N ARG A 166 -4.57 -1.98 9.27
CA ARG A 166 -4.21 -2.86 10.40
C ARG A 166 -5.38 -3.74 10.88
N ASP A 167 -6.60 -3.22 10.80
CA ASP A 167 -7.81 -3.84 11.36
C ASP A 167 -8.65 -4.54 10.27
N LYS A 168 -8.26 -4.41 8.99
CA LYS A 168 -8.91 -5.06 7.85
C LYS A 168 -9.07 -6.56 8.04
N ASP A 169 -7.96 -7.29 8.20
CA ASP A 169 -7.99 -8.75 8.28
C ASP A 169 -8.71 -9.22 9.55
N ARG A 170 -8.53 -8.48 10.65
CA ARG A 170 -9.23 -8.75 11.90
C ARG A 170 -10.74 -8.64 11.73
N SER A 171 -11.24 -7.53 11.18
CA SER A 171 -12.67 -7.30 10.98
C SER A 171 -13.32 -8.35 10.07
N TYR A 172 -12.64 -8.74 8.99
CA TYR A 172 -13.11 -9.78 8.09
C TYR A 172 -13.15 -11.17 8.75
N ASN A 173 -12.14 -11.50 9.54
CA ASN A 173 -12.10 -12.75 10.30
C ASN A 173 -13.19 -12.81 11.37
N GLU A 174 -13.48 -11.69 12.04
CA GLU A 174 -14.59 -11.61 13.02
C GLU A 174 -15.95 -11.79 12.34
N LEU A 175 -16.17 -11.17 11.18
CA LEU A 175 -17.37 -11.41 10.35
C LEU A 175 -17.49 -12.89 10.00
N THR A 176 -16.44 -13.47 9.41
CA THR A 176 -16.46 -14.86 8.95
C THR A 176 -16.79 -15.81 10.10
N LYS A 177 -16.17 -15.62 11.27
CA LYS A 177 -16.45 -16.42 12.47
C LYS A 177 -17.89 -16.27 12.96
N ALA A 178 -18.42 -15.04 12.98
CA ALA A 178 -19.79 -14.78 13.42
C ALA A 178 -20.81 -15.43 12.48
N VAL A 179 -20.60 -15.30 11.18
CA VAL A 179 -21.41 -15.91 10.13
C VAL A 179 -21.34 -17.44 10.22
N ASP A 180 -20.14 -18.02 10.32
CA ASP A 180 -19.94 -19.47 10.47
C ASP A 180 -20.65 -20.03 11.70
N ALA A 181 -20.66 -19.29 12.81
CA ALA A 181 -21.35 -19.70 14.04
C ALA A 181 -22.88 -19.74 13.87
N GLN A 182 -23.48 -18.76 13.19
CA GLN A 182 -24.92 -18.75 12.91
C GLN A 182 -25.33 -19.87 11.97
N TYR A 183 -24.58 -20.12 10.89
CA TYR A 183 -24.87 -21.24 9.99
C TYR A 183 -24.75 -22.60 10.70
N SER A 184 -23.72 -22.76 11.55
CA SER A 184 -23.55 -24.00 12.33
C SER A 184 -24.72 -24.22 13.31
N ARG A 185 -25.25 -23.15 13.92
CA ARG A 185 -26.44 -23.20 14.79
C ARG A 185 -27.69 -23.64 14.02
N LEU A 186 -27.86 -23.14 12.80
CA LEU A 186 -29.01 -23.46 11.95
C LEU A 186 -28.90 -24.84 11.28
N ASN A 187 -27.81 -25.58 11.56
CA ASN A 187 -27.51 -26.89 10.98
C ASN A 187 -27.50 -26.88 9.44
N ILE A 188 -27.18 -25.71 8.86
CA ILE A 188 -27.00 -25.53 7.42
C ILE A 188 -25.61 -26.06 7.09
N ASP A 189 -25.55 -27.04 6.21
CA ASP A 189 -24.33 -27.79 5.97
C ASP A 189 -23.22 -26.89 5.38
N LYS A 190 -21.99 -27.06 5.88
CA LYS A 190 -20.84 -26.23 5.46
C LYS A 190 -20.52 -26.43 3.97
N SER A 191 -20.87 -27.58 3.38
CA SER A 191 -20.75 -27.86 1.95
C SER A 191 -21.82 -27.13 1.14
N GLU A 192 -23.07 -27.05 1.63
CA GLU A 192 -24.16 -26.30 1.00
C GLU A 192 -23.83 -24.81 0.90
N ARG A 193 -23.29 -24.18 1.97
CA ARG A 193 -22.86 -22.78 1.89
C ARG A 193 -21.71 -22.54 0.90
N LYS A 194 -20.73 -23.45 0.88
CA LYS A 194 -19.62 -23.36 -0.10
C LYS A 194 -20.13 -23.54 -1.53
N LEU A 195 -21.27 -24.20 -1.71
CA LEU A 195 -21.95 -24.35 -2.98
C LEU A 195 -22.77 -23.10 -3.32
N ASP A 196 -23.52 -22.53 -2.39
CA ASP A 196 -24.35 -21.34 -2.62
C ASP A 196 -23.51 -20.08 -2.90
N SER A 197 -22.43 -19.88 -2.13
CA SER A 197 -21.46 -18.82 -2.42
C SER A 197 -20.81 -19.01 -3.81
N PHE A 198 -20.55 -20.25 -4.19
CA PHE A 198 -20.00 -20.58 -5.49
C PHE A 198 -21.01 -20.32 -6.62
N LYS A 199 -22.28 -20.73 -6.45
CA LYS A 199 -23.40 -20.45 -7.37
C LYS A 199 -23.59 -18.94 -7.56
N SER A 200 -23.55 -18.17 -6.48
CA SER A 200 -23.63 -16.70 -6.52
C SER A 200 -22.49 -16.09 -7.35
N ASN A 201 -21.25 -16.50 -7.11
CA ASN A 201 -20.09 -16.05 -7.89
C ASN A 201 -20.20 -16.45 -9.38
N ILE A 202 -20.67 -17.67 -9.69
CA ILE A 202 -20.90 -18.10 -11.08
C ILE A 202 -21.98 -17.25 -11.73
N SER A 203 -23.09 -16.95 -11.04
CA SER A 203 -24.18 -16.10 -11.55
C SER A 203 -23.74 -14.66 -11.83
N GLU A 204 -22.74 -14.14 -11.11
CA GLU A 204 -22.11 -12.85 -11.44
C GLU A 204 -21.17 -12.99 -12.64
N MET A 205 -20.42 -14.08 -12.72
CA MET A 205 -19.47 -14.34 -13.80
C MET A 205 -20.19 -14.53 -15.15
N THR A 206 -21.39 -15.13 -15.14
CA THR A 206 -22.22 -15.33 -16.34
C THR A 206 -22.81 -14.04 -16.91
N LYS A 207 -22.94 -12.98 -16.10
CA LYS A 207 -23.43 -11.66 -16.54
C LYS A 207 -22.40 -10.84 -17.32
N SER A 208 -21.14 -11.27 -17.39
CA SER A 208 -20.08 -10.59 -18.15
C SER A 208 -20.04 -11.03 -19.63
N ASP A 209 -19.70 -10.12 -20.56
CA ASP A 209 -19.68 -10.38 -22.02
C ASP A 209 -18.72 -11.54 -22.45
N HIS A 210 -17.82 -11.98 -21.58
CA HIS A 210 -16.86 -13.08 -21.82
C HIS A 210 -17.12 -14.31 -20.93
N SER A 211 -18.33 -14.44 -20.40
CA SER A 211 -18.77 -15.43 -19.43
C SER A 211 -18.41 -16.88 -19.77
N ARG A 212 -18.73 -17.33 -20.98
CA ARG A 212 -18.63 -18.75 -21.38
C ARG A 212 -17.20 -19.31 -21.26
N GLY A 213 -16.18 -18.50 -21.58
CA GLY A 213 -14.77 -18.90 -21.48
C GLY A 213 -14.27 -18.97 -20.03
N GLN A 214 -14.70 -18.03 -19.18
CA GLN A 214 -14.32 -18.00 -17.77
C GLN A 214 -14.95 -19.15 -16.99
N VAL A 215 -16.24 -19.43 -17.25
CA VAL A 215 -16.98 -20.52 -16.62
C VAL A 215 -16.38 -21.87 -17.00
N PHE A 216 -16.01 -22.06 -18.28
CA PHE A 216 -15.30 -23.26 -18.72
C PHE A 216 -13.90 -23.40 -18.09
N HIS A 217 -13.20 -22.29 -17.85
CA HIS A 217 -11.90 -22.32 -17.17
C HIS A 217 -12.02 -22.76 -15.71
N GLU A 218 -13.00 -22.22 -14.97
CA GLU A 218 -13.27 -22.65 -13.60
C GLU A 218 -13.73 -24.11 -13.55
N ARG A 219 -14.55 -24.56 -14.50
CA ARG A 219 -14.90 -25.99 -14.65
C ARG A 219 -13.67 -26.87 -14.80
N ASN A 220 -12.75 -26.51 -15.71
CA ASN A 220 -11.52 -27.27 -15.92
C ASN A 220 -10.58 -27.24 -14.71
N LYS A 221 -10.60 -26.17 -13.94
CA LYS A 221 -9.84 -26.06 -12.68
C LYS A 221 -10.43 -26.97 -11.61
N LEU A 222 -11.75 -26.99 -11.44
CA LEU A 222 -12.44 -27.92 -10.54
C LEU A 222 -12.22 -29.37 -10.94
N MET A 223 -12.28 -29.69 -12.25
CA MET A 223 -12.01 -31.05 -12.73
C MET A 223 -10.57 -31.50 -12.44
N ARG A 224 -9.58 -30.61 -12.60
CA ARG A 224 -8.19 -30.91 -12.20
C ARG A 224 -8.03 -31.12 -10.70
N GLN A 225 -8.76 -30.34 -9.88
CA GLN A 225 -8.79 -30.55 -8.43
C GLN A 225 -9.44 -31.88 -8.06
N PHE A 226 -10.54 -32.22 -8.71
CA PHE A 226 -11.24 -33.50 -8.54
C PHE A 226 -10.29 -34.68 -8.81
N GLU A 227 -9.62 -34.71 -9.97
CA GLU A 227 -8.69 -35.79 -10.30
C GLU A 227 -7.51 -35.89 -9.33
N ARG A 228 -6.99 -34.75 -8.85
CA ARG A 228 -5.93 -34.73 -7.84
C ARG A 228 -6.39 -35.37 -6.53
N ILE A 229 -7.52 -34.92 -5.97
CA ILE A 229 -8.03 -35.40 -4.69
C ILE A 229 -8.47 -36.86 -4.80
N LYS A 230 -9.01 -37.28 -5.94
CA LYS A 230 -9.33 -38.68 -6.24
C LYS A 230 -8.08 -39.56 -6.22
N SER A 231 -6.98 -39.10 -6.81
CA SER A 231 -5.69 -39.82 -6.75
C SER A 231 -5.13 -39.89 -5.32
N GLU A 232 -5.28 -38.82 -4.54
CA GLU A 232 -4.87 -38.80 -3.13
C GLU A 232 -5.71 -39.76 -2.28
N LEU A 233 -7.04 -39.77 -2.48
CA LEU A 233 -7.98 -40.69 -1.85
C LEU A 233 -7.59 -42.15 -2.13
N GLN A 234 -7.36 -42.50 -3.40
CA GLN A 234 -6.92 -43.84 -3.79
C GLN A 234 -5.59 -44.22 -3.12
N THR A 235 -4.67 -43.27 -2.98
CA THR A 235 -3.39 -43.51 -2.29
C THR A 235 -3.60 -43.78 -0.81
N TYR A 236 -4.46 -43.01 -0.13
CA TYR A 236 -4.77 -43.24 1.27
C TYR A 236 -5.53 -44.55 1.50
N GLU A 237 -6.48 -44.92 0.65
CA GLU A 237 -7.18 -46.20 0.71
C GLU A 237 -6.22 -47.38 0.54
N ASN A 238 -5.29 -47.31 -0.43
CA ASN A 238 -4.24 -48.31 -0.61
C ASN A 238 -3.32 -48.41 0.61
N ASN A 239 -2.93 -47.27 1.18
CA ASN A 239 -2.08 -47.22 2.38
C ASN A 239 -2.77 -47.84 3.61
N ILE A 240 -4.07 -47.56 3.81
CA ILE A 240 -4.86 -48.18 4.88
C ILE A 240 -4.91 -49.70 4.69
N GLY A 241 -5.11 -50.17 3.44
CA GLY A 241 -5.10 -51.60 3.11
C GLY A 241 -3.77 -52.30 3.45
N PHE A 242 -2.64 -51.59 3.37
CA PHE A 242 -1.31 -52.10 3.69
C PHE A 242 -0.99 -52.08 5.20
N LEU A 243 -1.56 -51.15 5.96
CA LEU A 243 -1.23 -50.90 7.38
C LEU A 243 -1.97 -51.79 8.39
N THR A 244 -2.56 -52.90 7.95
CA THR A 244 -3.38 -53.82 8.77
C THR A 244 -2.58 -54.66 9.79
N THR A 245 -1.26 -54.44 9.94
CA THR A 245 -0.41 -55.13 10.93
C THR A 245 -0.38 -54.40 12.28
N SER A 246 -1.00 -55.04 13.28
CA SER A 246 -1.29 -54.50 14.62
C SER A 246 -0.05 -54.08 15.42
N SER A 247 0.15 -52.77 15.58
CA SER A 247 1.00 -52.19 16.64
C SER A 247 0.32 -50.96 17.24
N LYS A 248 0.55 -50.69 18.53
CA LYS A 248 -0.10 -49.61 19.28
C LYS A 248 0.13 -48.19 18.71
N LYS A 249 1.21 -47.97 17.95
CA LYS A 249 1.48 -46.72 17.21
C LYS A 249 0.83 -46.68 15.82
N GLY A 250 0.54 -47.85 15.24
CA GLY A 250 -0.15 -47.99 13.95
C GLY A 250 -1.62 -47.52 14.00
N ASN A 251 -2.29 -47.67 15.14
CA ASN A 251 -3.69 -47.25 15.30
C ASN A 251 -3.89 -45.73 15.11
N THR A 252 -3.05 -44.89 15.72
CA THR A 252 -3.13 -43.42 15.55
C THR A 252 -2.86 -42.96 14.12
N LEU A 253 -1.99 -43.66 13.37
CA LEU A 253 -1.73 -43.34 11.97
C LEU A 253 -2.89 -43.78 11.08
N LEU A 254 -3.49 -44.93 11.39
CA LEU A 254 -4.65 -45.46 10.70
C LEU A 254 -5.88 -44.55 10.90
N ASP A 255 -6.08 -44.03 12.12
CA ASP A 255 -7.11 -43.03 12.42
C ASP A 255 -6.90 -41.73 11.61
N ASP A 256 -5.66 -41.22 11.51
CA ASP A 256 -5.34 -40.04 10.70
C ASP A 256 -5.61 -40.28 9.20
N LEU A 257 -5.28 -41.46 8.70
CA LEU A 257 -5.56 -41.84 7.31
C LEU A 257 -7.07 -41.97 7.05
N HIS A 258 -7.83 -42.57 7.97
CA HIS A 258 -9.29 -42.61 7.86
C HIS A 258 -9.91 -41.21 7.87
N ASN A 259 -9.43 -40.31 8.73
CA ASN A 259 -9.89 -38.92 8.75
C ASN A 259 -9.59 -38.21 7.43
N LYS A 260 -8.41 -38.42 6.84
CA LYS A 260 -8.06 -37.88 5.52
C LYS A 260 -8.92 -38.45 4.39
N VAL A 261 -9.24 -39.74 4.44
CA VAL A 261 -10.17 -40.39 3.49
C VAL A 261 -11.55 -39.73 3.56
N GLU A 262 -12.10 -39.54 4.76
CA GLU A 262 -13.42 -38.91 4.93
C GLU A 262 -13.41 -37.43 4.52
N GLN A 263 -12.35 -36.68 4.83
CA GLN A 263 -12.18 -35.30 4.35
C GLN A 263 -12.12 -35.21 2.82
N ASN A 264 -11.34 -36.08 2.19
CA ASN A 264 -11.20 -36.12 0.73
C ASN A 264 -12.52 -36.50 0.05
N LYS A 265 -13.30 -37.44 0.61
CA LYS A 265 -14.63 -37.79 0.10
C LYS A 265 -15.60 -36.60 0.17
N ALA A 266 -15.66 -35.91 1.30
CA ALA A 266 -16.51 -34.72 1.46
C ALA A 266 -16.10 -33.58 0.52
N GLU A 267 -14.80 -33.41 0.27
CA GLU A 267 -14.31 -32.42 -0.69
C GLU A 267 -14.65 -32.81 -2.14
N LEU A 268 -14.53 -34.10 -2.51
CA LEU A 268 -14.93 -34.59 -3.83
C LEU A 268 -16.43 -34.38 -4.07
N GLU A 269 -17.28 -34.70 -3.10
CA GLU A 269 -18.73 -34.50 -3.21
C GLU A 269 -19.06 -33.02 -3.46
N LEU A 270 -18.40 -32.10 -2.74
CA LEU A 270 -18.57 -30.67 -2.95
C LEU A 270 -18.06 -30.21 -4.32
N ILE A 271 -16.93 -30.73 -4.80
CA ILE A 271 -16.40 -30.38 -6.13
C ILE A 271 -17.36 -30.85 -7.22
N VAL A 272 -17.94 -32.05 -7.09
CA VAL A 272 -18.97 -32.57 -8.02
C VAL A 272 -20.16 -31.63 -8.05
N LYS A 273 -20.75 -31.28 -6.90
CA LYS A 273 -21.88 -30.34 -6.82
C LYS A 273 -21.55 -28.97 -7.46
N LYS A 274 -20.31 -28.49 -7.33
CA LYS A 274 -19.86 -27.24 -7.98
C LYS A 274 -19.74 -27.38 -9.50
N ILE A 275 -19.25 -28.52 -10.00
CA ILE A 275 -19.17 -28.80 -11.44
C ILE A 275 -20.58 -28.90 -12.03
N GLU A 276 -21.49 -29.62 -11.36
CA GLU A 276 -22.90 -29.72 -11.75
C GLU A 276 -23.56 -28.33 -11.82
N ALA A 277 -23.34 -27.48 -10.82
CA ALA A 277 -23.85 -26.11 -10.82
C ALA A 277 -23.27 -25.25 -11.96
N ILE A 278 -22.02 -25.49 -12.39
CA ILE A 278 -21.49 -24.85 -13.59
C ILE A 278 -22.20 -25.38 -14.84
N ASP A 279 -22.33 -26.70 -14.96
CA ASP A 279 -22.87 -27.36 -16.15
C ASP A 279 -24.32 -26.94 -16.40
N GLU A 280 -25.14 -26.82 -15.34
CA GLU A 280 -26.50 -26.24 -15.38
C GLU A 280 -26.52 -24.80 -15.95
N ASN A 281 -25.52 -23.98 -15.63
CA ASN A 281 -25.41 -22.59 -16.11
C ASN A 281 -24.78 -22.44 -17.51
N ILE A 282 -24.24 -23.53 -18.09
CA ILE A 282 -23.67 -23.54 -19.46
C ILE A 282 -24.71 -24.01 -20.49
N GLU A 283 -25.69 -24.81 -20.06
CA GLU A 283 -26.75 -25.37 -20.91
C GLU A 283 -27.90 -24.38 -21.18
N ASP A 284 -28.12 -23.40 -20.30
CA ASP A 284 -29.02 -22.24 -20.49
C ASP A 284 -28.36 -21.09 -21.29
#